data_AF-A0AAP8HUW9-F1
#
_entry.id   AF-A0AAP8HUW9-F1
#
_cell.length_a   1.000
_cell.length_b   1.000
_cell.length_c   1.000
_cell.angle_alpha   90.00
_cell.angle_beta   90.00
_cell.angle_gamma   90.00
#
_symmetry.space_group_name_H-M   'P 1'
#
loop_
_entity.id
_entity.type
_entity.pdbx_description
1 polymer ?
#
loop_
_entity_poly.entity_id
_entity_poly.type
_entity_poly.pdbx_seq_one_letter_code
_entity_poly.pdbx_strand_id
1 'polypeptide(L)'
;MTEYYLNETVVTFPGNIIQDSTINMLRLSDPDAALIISRGQMQEGDELASQIEQQMKKLEKQVKDLHYTPVQVTRVGINDGEEGLEI
;
A
#
# COMPACT_ATOMS: atom_id res chain seq x y z
N MET A 1 -3.71 22.64 -12.53
CA MET A 1 -4.25 22.33 -11.19
C MET A 1 -4.51 20.84 -11.14
N THR A 2 -4.22 20.18 -10.03
CA THR A 2 -4.48 18.75 -9.85
C THR A 2 -5.58 18.56 -8.81
N GLU A 3 -6.60 17.80 -9.14
CA GLU A 3 -7.66 17.41 -8.22
C GLU A 3 -7.29 16.10 -7.52
N TYR A 4 -7.43 16.08 -6.20
CA TYR A 4 -7.23 14.91 -5.37
C TYR A 4 -8.56 14.54 -4.70
N TYR A 5 -8.98 13.30 -4.88
CA TYR A 5 -10.29 12.83 -4.45
C TYR A 5 -10.16 12.10 -3.11
N LEU A 6 -10.80 12.65 -2.09
CA LEU A 6 -11.04 11.97 -0.81
C LEU A 6 -12.49 11.47 -0.81
N ASN A 7 -12.82 10.61 0.16
CA ASN A 7 -14.19 10.13 0.31
C ASN A 7 -15.19 11.27 0.60
N GLU A 8 -14.78 12.26 1.39
CA GLU A 8 -15.65 13.35 1.85
C GLU A 8 -15.63 14.58 0.92
N THR A 9 -14.56 14.79 0.16
CA THR A 9 -14.36 16.02 -0.61
C THR A 9 -13.33 15.84 -1.73
N VAL A 10 -13.30 16.80 -2.64
CA VAL A 10 -12.20 17.00 -3.59
C VAL A 10 -11.32 18.15 -3.09
N VAL A 11 -9.99 17.96 -3.14
CA VAL A 11 -8.99 18.99 -2.81
C VAL A 11 -8.24 19.37 -4.07
N THR A 12 -8.14 20.66 -4.37
CA THR A 12 -7.44 21.17 -5.55
C THR A 12 -6.07 21.73 -5.19
N PHE A 13 -5.02 21.24 -5.85
CA PHE A 13 -3.65 21.71 -5.65
C PHE A 13 -3.15 22.57 -6.83
N PRO A 14 -2.42 23.66 -6.56
CA PRO A 14 -1.73 24.42 -7.60
C PRO A 14 -0.47 23.65 -8.06
N GLY A 15 -0.61 22.86 -9.12
CA GLY A 15 0.48 22.08 -9.70
C GLY A 15 0.30 20.57 -9.49
N ASN A 16 1.34 19.80 -9.82
CA ASN A 16 1.32 18.35 -9.73
C ASN A 16 1.60 17.86 -8.30
N ILE A 17 0.93 16.78 -7.90
CA ILE A 17 1.23 16.08 -6.65
C ILE A 17 2.43 15.18 -6.92
N ILE A 18 3.60 15.57 -6.42
CA ILE A 18 4.87 14.85 -6.66
C ILE A 18 4.96 13.60 -5.77
N GLN A 19 4.35 13.64 -4.58
CA GLN A 19 4.34 12.54 -3.64
C GLN A 19 3.03 12.52 -2.85
N ASP A 20 2.35 11.38 -2.84
CA ASP A 20 1.21 11.09 -1.97
C ASP A 20 1.68 10.18 -0.84
N SER A 21 1.54 10.62 0.41
CA SER A 21 1.87 9.84 1.62
C SER A 21 0.65 9.67 2.53
N THR A 22 -0.55 9.74 1.96
CA THR A 22 -1.80 9.53 2.69
C THR A 22 -1.89 8.09 3.20
N ILE A 23 -2.38 7.93 4.43
CA ILE A 23 -2.68 6.64 5.04
C ILE A 23 -4.18 6.61 5.33
N ASN A 24 -4.89 5.66 4.72
CA ASN A 24 -6.28 5.37 5.12
C ASN A 24 -6.27 4.27 6.18
N MET A 25 -7.12 4.40 7.20
CA MET A 25 -7.26 3.40 8.25
C MET A 25 -8.74 3.14 8.52
N LEU A 26 -9.15 1.88 8.44
CA LEU A 26 -10.46 1.41 8.85
C LEU A 26 -10.27 0.47 10.04
N ARG A 27 -10.76 0.86 11.22
CA ARG A 27 -10.77 0.00 12.41
C ARG A 27 -12.09 -0.76 12.47
N LEU A 28 -11.99 -2.09 12.48
CA LEU A 28 -13.09 -3.00 12.70
C LEU A 28 -13.04 -3.41 14.17
N SER A 29 -14.18 -3.35 14.84
CA SER A 29 -14.31 -3.72 16.26
C SER A 29 -14.62 -5.20 16.44
N ASP A 30 -15.26 -5.83 15.45
CA ASP A 30 -15.51 -7.27 15.39
C ASP A 30 -15.38 -7.75 13.93
N PRO A 31 -14.29 -8.45 13.57
CA PRO A 31 -13.14 -8.79 14.41
C PRO A 31 -12.33 -7.56 14.80
N ASP A 32 -11.55 -7.64 15.89
CA ASP A 32 -10.62 -6.57 16.32
C ASP A 32 -9.43 -6.46 15.36
N ALA A 33 -9.66 -5.79 14.23
CA ALA A 33 -8.75 -5.72 13.09
C ALA A 33 -8.68 -4.31 12.52
N ALA A 34 -7.59 -3.99 11.82
CA ALA A 34 -7.48 -2.74 11.08
C ALA A 34 -7.05 -3.00 9.64
N LEU A 35 -7.74 -2.37 8.69
CA LEU A 35 -7.29 -2.27 7.31
C LEU A 35 -6.54 -0.94 7.14
N ILE A 36 -5.27 -1.03 6.76
CA ILE A 36 -4.41 0.13 6.52
C ILE A 36 -4.04 0.14 5.04
N ILE A 37 -4.30 1.27 4.36
CA ILE A 37 -3.93 1.47 2.95
C ILE A 37 -2.94 2.64 2.91
N SER A 38 -1.68 2.33 2.60
CA SER A 38 -0.60 3.29 2.43
C SER A 38 -0.10 3.33 0.98
N ARG A 39 0.59 4.41 0.61
CA ARG A 39 1.23 4.56 -0.70
C ARG A 39 2.74 4.36 -0.55
N GLY A 40 3.33 3.62 -1.48
CA GLY A 40 4.77 3.46 -1.61
C GLY A 40 5.22 3.89 -3.00
N GLN A 41 6.41 4.47 -3.09
CA GLN A 41 7.05 4.79 -4.37
C GLN A 41 8.04 3.67 -4.72
N MET A 42 7.97 3.19 -5.95
CA MET A 42 8.96 2.28 -6.52
C MET A 42 10.03 3.08 -7.25
N GLN A 43 11.28 2.63 -7.23
CA GLN A 43 12.33 3.26 -8.02
C GLN A 43 12.23 2.78 -9.47
N GLU A 44 12.83 3.54 -10.39
CA GLU A 44 12.87 3.16 -11.78
C GLU A 44 13.62 1.83 -11.95
N GLY A 45 12.97 0.85 -12.59
CA GLY A 45 13.52 -0.49 -12.80
C GLY A 45 13.27 -1.48 -11.66
N ASP A 46 12.63 -1.07 -10.55
CA ASP A 46 12.22 -2.02 -9.52
C ASP A 46 11.05 -2.89 -10.00
N GLU A 47 11.10 -4.18 -9.67
CA GLU A 47 9.97 -5.10 -9.77
C GLU A 47 9.14 -5.05 -8.48
N LEU A 48 7.84 -5.35 -8.56
CA LEU A 48 6.97 -5.36 -7.38
C LEU A 48 7.48 -6.34 -6.31
N ALA A 49 7.99 -7.49 -6.72
CA ALA A 49 8.55 -8.51 -5.83
C ALA A 49 9.79 -8.02 -5.08
N SER A 50 10.72 -7.33 -5.77
CA SER A 50 11.92 -6.80 -5.13
C SER A 50 11.59 -5.71 -4.12
N GLN A 51 10.58 -4.89 -4.40
CA GLN A 51 10.12 -3.86 -3.47
C GLN A 51 9.52 -4.46 -2.19
N ILE A 52 8.69 -5.50 -2.32
CA ILE A 52 8.13 -6.21 -1.16
C ILE A 52 9.26 -6.84 -0.33
N GLU A 53 10.24 -7.49 -0.95
CA GLU A 53 11.38 -8.07 -0.23
C GLU A 53 12.15 -7.02 0.58
N GLN A 54 12.38 -5.83 0.01
CA GLN A 54 13.02 -4.73 0.71
C GLN A 54 12.20 -4.22 1.91
N GLN A 55 10.88 -4.17 1.79
CA GLN A 55 9.97 -3.78 2.88
C GLN A 55 9.99 -4.81 4.00
N MET A 56 9.92 -6.11 3.67
CA MET A 56 9.97 -7.18 4.67
C MET A 56 11.31 -7.20 5.42
N LYS A 57 12.45 -7.02 4.73
CA LYS A 57 13.78 -6.89 5.37
C LYS A 57 13.86 -5.71 6.35
N LYS A 58 13.15 -4.61 6.09
CA LYS A 58 13.06 -3.48 7.03
C LYS A 58 12.18 -3.84 8.22
N LEU A 59 11.04 -4.50 7.97
CA LEU A 59 10.10 -4.91 9.01
C LEU A 59 10.72 -5.93 9.98
N GLU A 60 11.49 -6.90 9.48
CA GLU A 60 12.23 -7.89 10.29
C GLU A 60 13.19 -7.26 11.30
N LYS A 61 13.74 -6.07 11.00
CA LYS A 61 14.60 -5.32 11.92
C LYS A 61 13.81 -4.56 12.99
N GLN A 62 12.54 -4.26 12.72
CA GLN A 62 11.69 -3.43 13.57
C GLN A 62 10.76 -4.27 14.45
N VAL A 63 10.39 -5.46 14.01
CA VAL A 63 9.47 -6.36 14.70
C VAL A 63 10.22 -7.60 15.16
N LYS A 64 10.25 -7.81 16.47
CA LYS A 64 10.85 -9.01 17.08
C LYS A 64 9.98 -10.23 16.79
N ASP A 65 10.62 -11.35 16.48
CA ASP A 65 9.95 -12.65 16.25
C ASP A 65 8.87 -12.57 15.15
N LEU A 66 9.15 -11.81 14.08
CA LEU A 66 8.25 -11.65 12.94
C LEU A 66 8.08 -12.98 12.17
N HIS A 67 6.83 -13.39 12.00
CA HIS A 67 6.44 -14.51 11.14
C HIS A 67 5.36 -14.03 10.17
N TYR A 68 5.47 -14.42 8.91
CA TYR A 68 4.54 -14.06 7.84
C TYR A 68 4.41 -15.22 6.84
N THR A 69 3.34 -15.23 6.04
CA THR A 69 3.15 -16.29 5.06
C THR A 69 4.00 -16.04 3.82
N PRO A 70 4.38 -17.08 3.05
CA PRO A 70 5.15 -16.88 1.84
C PRO A 70 4.41 -15.98 0.85
N VAL A 71 5.18 -15.14 0.13
CA VAL A 71 4.65 -14.28 -0.93
C VAL A 71 3.90 -15.10 -1.97
N GLN A 72 2.69 -14.66 -2.31
CA GLN A 72 1.85 -15.27 -3.34
C GLN A 72 1.42 -14.22 -4.36
N VAL A 73 1.47 -14.58 -5.64
CA VAL A 73 0.89 -13.76 -6.71
C VAL A 73 -0.62 -13.85 -6.62
N THR A 74 -1.27 -12.69 -6.62
CA THR A 74 -2.72 -12.55 -6.56
C THR A 74 -3.21 -11.60 -7.66
N ARG A 75 -4.52 -11.46 -7.79
CA ARG A 75 -5.17 -10.52 -8.71
C ARG A 75 -5.98 -9.50 -7.92
N VAL A 76 -5.90 -8.24 -8.34
CA VAL A 76 -6.59 -7.13 -7.69
C VAL A 76 -7.31 -6.27 -8.72
N GLY A 77 -8.30 -5.50 -8.26
CA GLY A 77 -9.07 -4.59 -9.11
C GLY A 77 -10.36 -5.19 -9.66
N ILE A 78 -11.04 -4.41 -10.50
CA ILE A 78 -12.29 -4.83 -11.15
C ILE A 78 -11.96 -5.94 -12.15
N ASN A 79 -12.63 -7.09 -12.02
CA ASN A 79 -12.43 -8.28 -12.86
C ASN A 79 -10.98 -8.81 -12.86
N ASP A 80 -10.28 -8.74 -11.72
CA ASP A 80 -8.94 -9.32 -11.56
C ASP A 80 -7.90 -8.79 -12.55
N GLY A 81 -8.06 -7.52 -12.96
CA GLY A 81 -7.30 -6.91 -14.06
C GLY A 81 -5.83 -6.64 -13.77
N GLU A 82 -5.45 -6.50 -12.49
CA GLU A 82 -4.08 -6.14 -12.09
C GLU A 82 -3.43 -7.27 -11.29
N GLU A 83 -2.11 -7.40 -11.41
CA GLU A 83 -1.33 -8.32 -10.59
C GLU A 83 -0.97 -7.69 -9.24
N GLY A 84 -1.08 -8.46 -8.17
CA GLY A 84 -0.69 -8.06 -6.82
C GLY A 84 0.11 -9.16 -6.12
N LEU A 85 0.64 -8.83 -4.94
CA LEU A 85 1.33 -9.78 -4.06
C LEU A 85 0.66 -9.79 -2.68
N GLU A 86 0.45 -10.99 -2.13
CA GLU A 86 -0.07 -11.24 -0.79
C GLU A 86 1.00 -11.91 0.10
N ILE A 87 1.04 -11.57 1.40
CA ILE A 87 2.00 -12.03 2.43
C ILE A 87 1.27 -12.30 3.75
#